data_AF-A0A9W8MQW5-F1
#
_entry.id   AF-A0A9W8MQW5-F1
#
_cell.length_a   1.000
_cell.length_b   1.000
_cell.length_c   1.000
_cell.angle_alpha   90.00
_cell.angle_beta   90.00
_cell.angle_gamma   90.00
#
_symmetry.space_group_name_H-M   'P 1'
#
loop_
_entity.id
_entity.type
_entity.pdbx_description
1 polymer ?
#
loop_
_entity_poly.entity_id
_entity_poly.type
_entity_poly.pdbx_seq_one_letter_code
_entity_poly.pdbx_strand_id
1 'polypeptide(L)' 'MWSIKDDYGPKIAGAFYEHLLDGAAGEGGKKRLDGVRAARALDHAIRSIREEIGDSEEALLTWVPYVHFGI' A
#
# COMPACT_ATOMS: atom_id res chain seq x y z
N MET A 1 4.60 -12.50 9.77
CA MET A 1 3.57 -12.23 8.75
C MET A 1 2.67 -13.44 8.63
N TRP A 2 1.35 -13.23 8.56
CA TRP A 2 0.33 -14.28 8.45
C TRP A 2 -0.24 -14.33 7.03
N SER A 3 -1.04 -15.36 6.74
CA SER A 3 -1.72 -15.51 5.45
C SER A 3 -2.67 -14.35 5.17
N ILE A 4 -2.62 -13.81 3.96
CA ILE A 4 -3.53 -12.76 3.47
C ILE A 4 -4.59 -13.37 2.57
N LYS A 5 -5.74 -12.71 2.45
CA LYS A 5 -6.85 -13.12 1.57
C LYS A 5 -6.54 -12.75 0.12
N ASP A 6 -6.76 -13.71 -0.79
CA ASP A 6 -6.50 -13.54 -2.23
C ASP A 6 -7.34 -12.42 -2.86
N ASP A 7 -8.53 -12.13 -2.34
CA ASP A 7 -9.41 -11.07 -2.86
C ASP A 7 -8.84 -9.65 -2.64
N TYR A 8 -7.98 -9.47 -1.63
CA TYR A 8 -7.50 -8.16 -1.19
C TYR A 8 -6.03 -7.94 -1.48
N GLY A 9 -5.21 -9.00 -1.49
CA GLY A 9 -3.77 -8.91 -1.78
C GLY A 9 -3.46 -8.17 -3.08
N PRO A 10 -4.02 -8.58 -4.23
CA PRO A 10 -3.82 -7.91 -5.52
C PRO A 10 -4.33 -6.47 -5.54
N LYS A 11 -5.47 -6.18 -4.88
CA LYS A 11 -6.01 -4.81 -4.80
C LYS A 11 -5.06 -3.86 -4.08
N ILE A 12 -4.59 -4.27 -2.90
CA ILE A 12 -3.67 -3.47 -2.08
C ILE A 12 -2.32 -3.31 -2.79
N ALA A 13 -1.78 -4.38 -3.38
CA ALA A 13 -0.56 -4.30 -4.18
C ALA A 13 -0.70 -3.36 -5.39
N GLY A 14 -1.83 -3.42 -6.09
CA GLY A 14 -2.14 -2.53 -7.21
C GLY A 14 -2.13 -1.07 -6.80
N ALA A 15 -2.94 -0.72 -5.79
CA ALA A 15 -3.02 0.65 -5.27
C ALA A 15 -1.67 1.15 -4.75
N PHE A 16 -0.89 0.29 -4.09
CA PHE A 16 0.45 0.62 -3.61
C PHE A 16 1.40 0.95 -4.76
N TYR A 17 1.53 0.07 -5.76
CA TYR A 17 2.47 0.28 -6.86
C TYR A 17 2.05 1.43 -7.78
N GLU A 18 0.76 1.63 -8.00
CA GLU A 18 0.24 2.78 -8.74
C GLU A 18 0.69 4.08 -8.06
N HIS A 19 0.44 4.23 -6.76
CA HIS A 19 0.80 5.45 -6.03
C HIS A 19 2.32 5.62 -5.87
N LEU A 20 3.06 4.53 -5.68
CA LEU A 20 4.53 4.56 -5.59
C LEU A 20 5.17 5.02 -6.90
N LEU A 21 4.63 4.60 -8.05
CA LEU A 21 5.21 4.86 -9.36
C LEU A 21 4.76 6.18 -9.97
N ASP A 22 3.58 6.68 -9.61
CA ASP A 22 3.06 7.98 -10.08
C ASP A 22 3.98 9.13 -9.67
N GLY A 23 4.44 9.13 -8.41
CA GLY A 23 5.40 10.14 -7.94
C GLY A 23 6.83 9.94 -8.43
N ALA A 24 7.20 8.73 -8.90
CA ALA A 24 8.59 8.34 -9.12
C ALA A 24 9.30 9.09 -10.26
N ALA A 25 8.58 9.81 -11.14
CA ALA A 25 9.19 10.60 -12.21
C ALA A 25 10.03 11.77 -11.63
N GLY A 26 11.34 11.55 -11.47
CA GLY A 26 12.29 12.61 -11.12
C GLY A 26 12.71 13.44 -12.32
N GLU A 27 13.18 14.66 -12.07
CA GLU A 27 13.87 15.48 -13.08
C GLU A 27 15.03 14.67 -13.70
N GLY A 28 15.03 14.53 -15.03
CA GLY A 28 16.05 13.78 -15.77
C GLY A 28 15.74 12.30 -16.03
N GLY A 29 14.49 11.85 -15.85
CA GLY A 29 14.03 10.54 -16.34
C GLY A 29 14.47 9.32 -15.52
N LYS A 30 15.18 9.53 -14.41
CA LYS A 30 15.48 8.46 -13.45
C LYS A 30 14.34 8.35 -12.45
N LYS A 31 13.57 7.26 -12.52
CA LYS A 31 12.60 6.91 -11.49
C LYS A 31 13.33 6.70 -10.16
N ARG A 32 13.19 7.63 -9.21
CA ARG A 32 13.79 7.47 -7.87
C ARG A 32 12.69 7.06 -6.89
N LEU A 33 12.77 5.80 -6.47
CA LEU A 33 12.02 5.32 -5.32
C LEU A 33 12.69 5.86 -4.05
N ASP A 34 11.90 6.42 -3.15
CA ASP A 34 12.34 6.82 -1.82
C ASP A 34 11.44 6.17 -0.75
N GLY A 35 11.97 5.94 0.45
CA GLY A 35 11.27 5.24 1.52
C GLY A 35 10.05 5.99 2.03
N VAL A 36 10.12 7.33 2.09
CA VAL A 36 8.99 8.19 2.45
C VAL A 36 7.80 8.01 1.49
N ARG A 37 8.05 7.88 0.19
CA ARG A 37 7.04 7.61 -0.83
C ARG A 37 6.50 6.20 -0.70
N ALA A 38 7.36 5.21 -0.42
CA ALA A 38 6.89 3.86 -0.13
C ALA A 38 5.95 3.84 1.09
N ALA A 39 6.30 4.54 2.16
CA ALA A 39 5.43 4.66 3.34
C ALA A 39 4.09 5.34 3.01
N ARG A 40 4.10 6.44 2.24
CA ARG A 40 2.88 7.15 1.81
C ARG A 40 2.02 6.32 0.86
N ALA A 41 2.63 5.61 -0.08
CA ALA A 41 1.91 4.72 -0.98
C ALA A 41 1.23 3.58 -0.22
N LEU A 42 1.87 3.04 0.82
CA LEU A 42 1.25 2.03 1.66
C LEU A 42 0.10 2.61 2.48
N ASP A 43 0.28 3.76 3.13
CA ASP A 43 -0.78 4.45 3.87
C ASP A 43 -1.99 4.74 2.96
N HIS A 44 -1.76 5.20 1.72
CA HIS A 44 -2.80 5.41 0.73
C HIS A 44 -3.57 4.12 0.39
N ALA A 45 -2.86 3.03 0.07
CA ALA A 45 -3.49 1.75 -0.26
C ALA A 45 -4.31 1.19 0.91
N ILE A 46 -3.81 1.33 2.15
CA ILE A 46 -4.50 0.84 3.35
C ILE A 46 -5.72 1.70 3.71
N ARG A 47 -5.66 3.02 3.52
CA ARG A 47 -6.85 3.88 3.69
C ARG A 47 -7.94 3.53 2.69
N SER A 48 -7.57 3.36 1.42
CA SER A 48 -8.54 3.00 0.38
C SER A 48 -9.27 1.68 0.68
N ILE A 49 -8.54 0.63 1.11
CA ILE A 49 -9.21 -0.62 1.46
C ILE A 49 -10.05 -0.50 2.73
N ARG A 50 -9.58 0.26 3.73
CA ARG A 50 -10.30 0.49 4.98
C ARG A 50 -11.60 1.28 4.76
N GLU A 51 -11.62 2.20 3.80
CA GLU A 51 -12.84 2.88 3.36
C GLU A 51 -13.82 1.92 2.64
N GLU A 52 -13.32 0.94 1.88
CA GLU A 52 -14.13 -0.08 1.19
C GLU A 52 -14.77 -1.08 2.16
N ILE A 53 -14.01 -1.58 3.15
CA ILE A 53 -14.44 -2.73 3.98
C ILE A 53 -14.74 -2.37 5.45
N GLY A 54 -14.43 -1.15 5.89
CA GLY A 54 -14.65 -0.67 7.24
C GLY A 54 -13.66 -1.19 8.29
N ASP A 55 -14.12 -1.26 9.54
CA ASP A 55 -13.31 -1.45 10.75
C ASP A 55 -13.74 -2.64 11.63
N SER A 56 -14.44 -3.64 11.07
CA SER A 56 -14.75 -4.86 11.81
C SER A 56 -13.49 -5.67 12.14
N GLU A 57 -13.59 -6.67 13.03
CA GLU A 57 -12.48 -7.57 13.31
C GLU A 57 -12.01 -8.33 12.06
N GLU A 58 -12.94 -8.72 11.18
CA GLU A 58 -12.62 -9.36 9.90
C GLU A 58 -11.94 -8.40 8.91
N ALA A 59 -12.30 -7.11 8.96
CA ALA A 59 -11.64 -6.07 8.19
C ALA A 59 -10.20 -5.85 8.68
N LEU A 60 -9.99 -5.81 10.00
CA LEU A 60 -8.66 -5.71 10.62
C LEU A 60 -7.72 -6.84 10.15
N LEU A 61 -8.20 -8.08 10.12
CA LEU A 61 -7.42 -9.22 9.61
C LEU A 61 -6.99 -9.05 8.14
N THR A 62 -7.69 -8.20 7.39
CA THR A 62 -7.39 -7.92 5.99
C THR A 62 -6.24 -6.93 5.87
N TRP A 63 -6.25 -5.78 6.56
CA TRP A 63 -5.29 -4.69 6.31
C TRP A 63 -4.14 -4.56 7.31
N VAL A 64 -4.26 -5.10 8.53
CA VAL A 64 -3.16 -5.09 9.52
C VAL A 64 -1.85 -5.78 9.07
N PRO A 65 -1.84 -6.87 8.26
CA PRO A 65 -0.58 -7.52 7.88
C PRO A 65 0.37 -6.68 7.02
N TYR A 66 -0.12 -5.60 6.41
CA TYR A 66 0.68 -4.76 5.51
C TYR A 66 1.41 -3.68 6.30
N VAL A 67 2.71 -3.89 6.48
CA VAL A 67 3.58 -3.02 7.29
C VAL A 67 4.78 -2.56 6.47
N HIS A 68 5.16 -1.29 6.63
CA HIS A 68 6.37 -0.73 6.03
C HIS A 68 7.51 -0.77 7.06
N PHE A 69 8.64 -1.39 6.69
CA PHE A 69 9.89 -1.35 7.45
C PHE A 69 10.96 -0.67 6.62
N GLY A 70 11.41 0.51 7.03
CA GLY A 70 12.41 1.28 6.29
C GLY A 70 12.41 2.77 6.62
N ILE A 71 13.31 3.50 5.96
CA ILE A 71 13.44 4.97 5.96
C ILE A 71 13.41 5.44 4.51
#